data_AF-A0A5S9IR76-F1
#
_entry.id   AF-A0A5S9IR76-F1
#
_cell.length_a   1.000
_cell.length_b   1.000
_cell.length_c   1.000
_cell.angle_alpha   90.00
_cell.angle_beta   90.00
_cell.angle_gamma   90.00
#
_symmetry.space_group_name_H-M   'P 1'
#
loop_
_entity.id
_entity.type
_entity.pdbx_description
1 polymer ?
#
loop_
_entity_poly.entity_id
_entity_poly.type
_entity_poly.pdbx_seq_one_letter_code
_entity_poly.pdbx_strand_id
1 'polypeptide(L)'
;MSGRNMKKGTTLFDVIFLLVFIAILAISLMIPLKSVKNKALAIKCEANLAQIGKGFQVYLGYIGRHVRYPQANGEEFVVALYKERILVEPQVYLCPGTQDSNNHGEDLAQVQGEGDSDGPCSYAGRKNKNQSQYPGIFRLTEDTQTTPIVADDWNDGFRENHEFGEVVNFLFLDGHVDHARTSKIDLSYFYDPLSN
;
A
#
# COMPACT_ATOMS: atom_id res chain seq x y z
N MET A 1 54.40 9.43 44.80
CA MET A 1 53.02 9.86 45.17
C MET A 1 52.04 8.94 44.48
N SER A 2 51.52 7.93 45.20
CA SER A 2 50.62 6.91 44.61
C SER A 2 49.18 7.27 44.92
N GLY A 3 48.47 7.81 43.92
CA GLY A 3 47.05 8.14 44.01
C GLY A 3 46.20 6.88 44.13
N ARG A 4 45.57 6.67 45.29
CA ARG A 4 44.60 5.58 45.52
C ARG A 4 43.32 5.88 44.73
N ASN A 5 43.06 5.11 43.69
CA ASN A 5 41.76 5.09 43.01
C ASN A 5 40.71 4.48 43.94
N MET A 6 39.96 5.33 44.64
CA MET A 6 38.79 4.93 45.43
C MET A 6 37.69 4.48 44.45
N LYS A 7 37.51 3.16 44.29
CA LYS A 7 36.36 2.61 43.57
C LYS A 7 35.10 2.92 44.40
N LYS A 8 34.33 3.92 43.96
CA LYS A 8 33.00 4.22 44.53
C LYS A 8 32.10 3.02 44.22
N GLY A 9 31.63 2.33 45.26
CA GLY A 9 30.62 1.29 45.10
C GLY A 9 29.30 1.92 44.68
N THR A 10 28.74 1.46 43.56
CA THR A 10 27.38 1.81 43.14
C THR A 10 26.40 1.27 44.19
N THR A 11 25.56 2.14 44.74
CA THR A 11 24.52 1.68 45.65
C THR A 11 23.41 0.99 44.87
N LEU A 12 22.70 0.05 45.49
CA LEU A 12 21.54 -0.59 44.87
C LEU A 12 20.48 0.45 44.44
N PHE A 13 20.36 1.53 45.19
CA PHE A 13 19.48 2.64 44.89
C PHE A 13 19.84 3.36 43.59
N ASP A 14 21.14 3.65 43.36
CA ASP A 14 21.58 4.31 42.13
C ASP A 14 21.23 3.48 40.89
N VAL A 15 21.37 2.15 40.98
CA VAL A 15 21.03 1.23 39.89
C VAL A 15 19.52 1.19 39.67
N ILE A 16 18.71 1.12 40.73
CA ILE A 16 17.25 1.07 40.62
C ILE A 16 16.70 2.40 40.07
N PHE A 17 17.15 3.54 40.59
CA PHE A 17 16.70 4.85 40.13
C PHE A 17 17.00 5.04 38.64
N LEU A 18 18.19 4.62 38.18
CA LEU A 18 18.57 4.68 36.78
C LEU A 18 17.65 3.82 35.91
N LEU A 19 17.34 2.59 36.32
CA LEU A 19 16.46 1.71 35.56
C LEU A 19 15.03 2.26 35.47
N VAL A 20 14.50 2.79 36.58
CA VAL A 20 13.18 3.44 36.61
C VAL A 20 13.15 4.65 35.67
N PHE A 21 14.20 5.48 35.71
CA PHE A 21 14.30 6.65 34.85
C PHE A 21 14.35 6.27 33.35
N ILE A 22 15.17 5.28 32.98
CA ILE A 22 15.25 4.78 31.61
C ILE A 22 13.89 4.21 31.15
N ALA A 23 13.18 3.48 32.02
CA ALA A 23 11.87 2.93 31.69
C ALA A 23 10.83 4.03 31.39
N ILE A 24 10.78 5.09 32.21
CA ILE A 24 9.87 6.22 31.99
C ILE A 24 10.17 6.92 30.65
N LEU A 25 11.46 7.15 30.35
CA LEU A 25 11.88 7.75 29.08
C LEU A 25 11.54 6.85 27.89
N ALA A 26 11.75 5.54 28.00
CA ALA A 26 11.43 4.60 26.93
C ALA A 26 9.93 4.59 26.63
N ILE A 27 9.07 4.57 27.66
CA ILE A 27 7.61 4.56 27.50
C ILE A 27 7.13 5.83 26.76
N SER A 28 7.67 7.01 27.11
CA SER A 28 7.26 8.27 26.47
C SER A 28 7.69 8.37 25.00
N LEU A 29 8.75 7.67 24.61
CA LEU A 29 9.22 7.57 23.22
C LEU A 29 8.43 6.54 22.40
N MET A 30 7.96 5.44 23.01
CA MET A 30 7.27 4.36 22.29
C MET A 30 5.93 4.76 21.68
N ILE A 31 5.14 5.58 22.39
CA ILE A 31 3.81 6.01 21.94
C ILE A 31 3.87 6.79 20.60
N PRO A 32 4.70 7.85 20.45
CA PRO A 32 4.79 8.60 19.19
C PRO A 32 5.43 7.79 18.04
N LEU A 33 6.36 6.87 18.33
CA LEU A 33 7.02 6.05 17.30
C LEU A 33 6.03 5.17 16.51
N LYS A 34 4.98 4.66 17.16
CA LYS A 34 3.94 3.86 16.48
C LYS A 34 3.17 4.69 15.45
N SER A 35 2.80 5.93 15.81
CA SER A 35 2.10 6.84 14.89
C SER A 35 2.99 7.27 13.72
N VAL A 36 4.26 7.56 13.96
CA VAL A 36 5.23 7.91 12.91
C VAL A 36 5.45 6.74 11.95
N LYS A 37 5.58 5.51 12.48
CA LYS A 37 5.70 4.30 11.65
C LYS A 37 4.51 4.18 10.71
N ASN A 38 3.28 4.24 11.23
CA ASN A 38 2.08 4.10 10.40
C ASN A 38 2.00 5.14 9.29
N LYS A 39 2.35 6.41 9.58
CA LYS A 39 2.44 7.46 8.55
C LYS A 39 3.50 7.18 7.50
N ALA A 40 4.68 6.68 7.91
CA ALA A 40 5.74 6.33 6.98
C ALA A 40 5.35 5.15 6.06
N LEU A 41 4.62 4.16 6.58
CA LEU A 41 4.06 3.07 5.78
C LEU A 41 3.05 3.60 4.76
N ALA A 42 2.15 4.51 5.15
CA ALA A 42 1.21 5.15 4.24
C ALA A 42 1.91 5.91 3.12
N ILE A 43 2.88 6.77 3.44
CA ILE A 43 3.68 7.51 2.43
C ILE A 43 4.39 6.56 1.46
N LYS A 44 4.91 5.42 1.94
CA LYS A 44 5.54 4.42 1.09
C LYS A 44 4.52 3.72 0.19
N CYS A 45 3.33 3.40 0.69
CA CYS A 45 2.24 2.85 -0.13
C CYS A 45 1.82 3.84 -1.23
N GLU A 46 1.68 5.13 -0.90
CA GLU A 46 1.40 6.17 -1.88
C GLU A 46 2.49 6.25 -2.96
N ALA A 47 3.76 6.14 -2.58
CA ALA A 47 4.88 6.12 -3.52
C ALA A 47 4.90 4.87 -4.43
N ASN A 48 4.43 3.73 -3.93
CA ASN A 48 4.25 2.52 -4.73
C ASN A 48 3.11 2.70 -5.74
N LEU A 49 1.95 3.20 -5.30
CA LEU A 49 0.81 3.51 -6.17
C LEU A 49 1.18 4.54 -7.25
N ALA A 50 1.96 5.56 -6.92
CA ALA A 50 2.44 6.55 -7.90
C ALA A 50 3.38 5.92 -8.95
N GLN A 51 4.20 4.93 -8.57
CA GLN A 51 5.02 4.16 -9.52
C GLN A 51 4.14 3.28 -10.43
N ILE A 52 3.13 2.62 -9.86
CA ILE A 52 2.12 1.85 -10.61
C ILE A 52 1.40 2.76 -11.61
N GLY A 53 0.99 3.96 -11.19
CA GLY A 53 0.36 4.97 -12.05
C GLY A 53 1.22 5.36 -13.24
N LYS A 54 2.52 5.61 -13.03
CA LYS A 54 3.48 5.84 -14.12
C LYS A 54 3.60 4.61 -15.04
N GLY A 55 3.60 3.41 -14.47
CA GLY A 55 3.58 2.15 -15.22
C GLY A 55 2.36 2.07 -16.15
N PHE A 56 1.18 2.45 -15.68
CA PHE A 56 -0.01 2.52 -16.53
C PHE A 56 0.07 3.57 -17.63
N GLN A 57 0.67 4.73 -17.39
CA GLN A 57 0.90 5.73 -18.44
C GLN A 57 1.82 5.17 -19.54
N VAL A 58 2.86 4.42 -19.16
CA VAL A 58 3.73 3.70 -20.11
C VAL A 58 2.95 2.59 -20.83
N TYR A 59 2.14 1.82 -20.11
CA TYR A 59 1.27 0.79 -20.69
C TYR A 59 0.38 1.37 -21.77
N LEU A 60 -0.30 2.47 -21.49
CA LEU A 60 -1.15 3.16 -22.46
C LEU A 60 -0.35 3.58 -23.69
N GLY A 61 0.80 4.24 -23.49
CA GLY A 61 1.62 4.72 -24.60
C GLY A 61 2.19 3.61 -25.49
N TYR A 62 2.58 2.48 -24.90
CA TYR A 62 3.31 1.42 -25.60
C TYR A 62 2.41 0.27 -26.09
N ILE A 63 1.54 -0.26 -25.21
CA ILE A 63 0.72 -1.46 -25.45
C ILE A 63 -0.69 -1.05 -25.83
N GLY A 64 -1.28 -0.16 -25.03
CA GLY A 64 -2.65 0.30 -25.16
C GLY A 64 -2.90 1.20 -26.36
N ARG A 65 -1.86 1.60 -27.11
CA ARG A 65 -1.92 2.58 -28.21
C ARG A 65 -2.70 3.84 -27.85
N HIS A 66 -2.49 4.34 -26.63
CA HIS A 66 -3.16 5.47 -25.97
C HIS A 66 -4.65 5.30 -25.69
N VAL A 67 -5.19 4.10 -25.90
CA VAL A 67 -6.63 3.89 -25.79
C VAL A 67 -6.99 2.88 -24.71
N ARG A 68 -6.21 1.79 -24.55
CA ARG A 68 -6.62 0.61 -23.75
C ARG A 68 -5.76 0.34 -22.52
N TYR A 69 -6.40 0.17 -21.36
CA TYR A 69 -5.83 -0.47 -20.16
C TYR A 69 -5.88 -2.01 -20.25
N PRO A 70 -5.16 -2.74 -19.36
CA PRO A 70 -5.22 -4.20 -19.30
C PRO A 70 -6.64 -4.75 -19.26
N GLN A 71 -6.86 -5.87 -19.94
CA GLN A 71 -8.16 -6.58 -19.97
C GLN A 71 -8.29 -7.56 -18.79
N ALA A 72 -7.95 -7.10 -17.59
CA ALA A 72 -7.98 -7.88 -16.36
C ALA A 72 -8.60 -7.06 -15.22
N ASN A 73 -8.94 -7.69 -14.10
CA ASN A 73 -9.54 -7.06 -12.92
C ASN A 73 -8.76 -7.49 -11.67
N GLY A 74 -9.03 -6.84 -10.54
CA GLY A 74 -8.42 -7.19 -9.26
C GLY A 74 -6.91 -7.03 -9.31
N GLU A 75 -6.19 -7.93 -8.65
CA GLU A 75 -4.72 -7.95 -8.67
C GLU A 75 -4.17 -8.09 -10.09
N GLU A 76 -4.80 -8.90 -10.95
CA GLU A 76 -4.31 -9.14 -12.30
C GLU A 76 -4.26 -7.87 -13.15
N PHE A 77 -5.14 -6.89 -12.88
CA PHE A 77 -5.09 -5.58 -13.53
C PHE A 77 -3.76 -4.86 -13.27
N VAL A 78 -3.27 -4.90 -12.03
CA VAL A 78 -2.02 -4.26 -11.62
C VAL A 78 -0.82 -5.09 -12.07
N VAL A 79 -0.90 -6.40 -11.85
CA VAL A 79 0.15 -7.38 -12.18
C VAL A 79 0.38 -7.51 -13.69
N ALA A 80 -0.58 -7.10 -14.53
CA ALA A 80 -0.36 -6.94 -15.96
C ALA A 80 0.88 -6.08 -16.27
N LEU A 81 1.19 -5.05 -15.47
CA LEU A 81 2.41 -4.25 -15.65
C LEU A 81 3.69 -5.09 -15.47
N TYR A 82 3.67 -6.07 -14.58
CA TYR A 82 4.79 -6.98 -14.34
C TYR A 82 4.92 -8.01 -15.48
N LYS A 83 3.79 -8.61 -15.87
CA LYS A 83 3.71 -9.58 -16.97
C LYS A 83 4.20 -8.98 -18.29
N GLU A 84 3.86 -7.73 -18.54
CA GLU A 84 4.26 -6.97 -19.74
C GLU A 84 5.65 -6.31 -19.63
N ARG A 85 6.39 -6.58 -18.54
CA ARG A 85 7.75 -6.05 -18.31
C ARG A 85 7.86 -4.52 -18.29
N ILE A 86 6.79 -3.84 -17.89
CA ILE A 86 6.75 -2.37 -17.75
C ILE A 86 7.26 -1.93 -16.38
N LEU A 87 6.86 -2.63 -15.32
CA LEU A 87 7.27 -2.38 -13.95
C LEU A 87 7.71 -3.73 -13.36
N VAL A 88 9.02 -3.93 -13.21
CA VAL A 88 9.61 -5.25 -12.93
C VAL A 88 10.06 -5.40 -11.48
N GLU A 89 9.97 -4.33 -10.69
CA GLU A 89 10.31 -4.29 -9.28
C GLU A 89 9.18 -4.94 -8.46
N PRO A 90 9.35 -6.20 -7.98
CA PRO A 90 8.25 -6.94 -7.33
C PRO A 90 7.82 -6.28 -6.02
N GLN A 91 8.72 -5.56 -5.35
CA GLN A 91 8.45 -4.86 -4.08
C GLN A 91 7.45 -3.71 -4.22
N VAL A 92 7.25 -3.19 -5.44
CA VAL A 92 6.31 -2.09 -5.69
C VAL A 92 4.86 -2.58 -5.65
N TYR A 93 4.63 -3.89 -5.84
CA TYR A 93 3.32 -4.53 -5.79
C TYR A 93 2.86 -4.89 -4.37
N LEU A 94 3.69 -4.62 -3.37
CA LEU A 94 3.39 -4.93 -1.98
C LEU A 94 3.14 -3.65 -1.18
N CYS A 95 2.00 -3.56 -0.52
CA CYS A 95 1.71 -2.51 0.44
C CYS A 95 2.52 -2.78 1.71
N PRO A 96 3.32 -1.81 2.19
CA PRO A 96 4.08 -2.00 3.42
C PRO A 96 3.20 -2.07 4.69
N GLY A 97 1.89 -1.83 4.55
CA GLY A 97 0.88 -2.01 5.59
C GLY A 97 0.28 -3.42 5.64
N THR A 98 0.44 -4.23 4.60
CA THR A 98 -0.14 -5.59 4.58
C THR A 98 0.91 -6.65 4.91
N GLN A 99 0.47 -7.89 5.14
CA GLN A 99 1.35 -9.04 5.32
C GLN A 99 1.68 -9.77 4.02
N ASP A 100 1.25 -9.22 2.89
CA ASP A 100 1.40 -9.82 1.56
C ASP A 100 2.86 -10.10 1.20
N SER A 101 3.03 -11.16 0.43
CA SER A 101 4.33 -11.61 -0.05
C SER A 101 4.16 -12.16 -1.45
N ASN A 102 5.14 -11.87 -2.30
CA ASN A 102 5.16 -12.33 -3.68
C ASN A 102 6.40 -13.13 -4.05
N ASN A 103 7.12 -13.63 -3.04
CA ASN A 103 8.30 -14.46 -3.19
C ASN A 103 9.29 -13.88 -4.23
N HIS A 104 9.64 -12.60 -4.04
CA HIS A 104 10.53 -11.86 -4.95
C HIS A 104 10.05 -11.77 -6.41
N GLY A 105 8.73 -11.86 -6.63
CA GLY A 105 8.07 -11.77 -7.93
C GLY A 105 7.78 -13.12 -8.60
N GLU A 106 8.19 -14.24 -8.01
CA GLU A 106 7.86 -15.58 -8.53
C GLU A 106 6.34 -15.79 -8.62
N ASP A 107 5.62 -15.29 -7.61
CA ASP A 107 4.18 -15.46 -7.48
C ASP A 107 3.40 -14.47 -8.37
N LEU A 108 3.99 -13.29 -8.68
CA LEU A 108 3.38 -12.30 -9.58
C LEU A 108 3.12 -12.86 -10.98
N ALA A 109 3.99 -13.75 -11.47
CA ALA A 109 3.81 -14.37 -12.78
C ALA A 109 2.62 -15.34 -12.82
N GLN A 110 2.19 -15.85 -11.65
CA GLN A 110 1.16 -16.88 -11.52
C GLN A 110 -0.23 -16.30 -11.25
N VAL A 111 -0.35 -15.00 -10.95
CA VAL A 111 -1.63 -14.32 -10.72
C VAL A 111 -2.55 -14.52 -11.91
N GLN A 112 -3.73 -15.09 -11.70
CA GLN A 112 -4.75 -15.31 -12.73
C GLN A 112 -6.13 -15.07 -12.12
N GLY A 113 -6.94 -14.24 -12.76
CA GLY A 113 -8.34 -14.02 -12.40
C GLY A 113 -8.58 -12.95 -11.33
N GLU A 114 -9.87 -12.77 -11.04
CA GLU A 114 -10.42 -11.89 -10.01
C GLU A 114 -10.42 -12.66 -8.68
N GLY A 115 -9.45 -12.41 -7.82
CA GLY A 115 -9.34 -13.08 -6.52
C GLY A 115 -8.63 -12.20 -5.50
N ASP A 116 -9.25 -12.08 -4.34
CA ASP A 116 -8.80 -11.47 -3.09
C ASP A 116 -8.38 -12.61 -2.18
N SER A 117 -7.07 -12.84 -2.08
CA SER A 117 -6.52 -13.82 -1.14
C SER A 117 -5.06 -13.53 -0.93
N ASP A 118 -4.65 -13.13 0.29
CA ASP A 118 -3.28 -13.04 0.83
C ASP A 118 -2.22 -13.19 -0.27
N GLY A 119 -2.12 -12.14 -1.08
CA GLY A 119 -1.77 -12.27 -2.47
C GLY A 119 -0.34 -11.88 -2.75
N PRO A 120 0.15 -12.17 -3.96
CA PRO A 120 1.41 -11.60 -4.44
C PRO A 120 1.30 -10.10 -4.79
N CYS A 121 0.10 -9.50 -4.73
CA CYS A 121 -0.12 -8.08 -5.00
C CYS A 121 -1.12 -7.49 -4.01
N SER A 122 -0.70 -6.50 -3.23
CA SER A 122 -1.54 -5.80 -2.24
C SER A 122 -2.47 -4.75 -2.85
N TYR A 123 -2.60 -4.75 -4.18
CA TYR A 123 -3.30 -3.71 -4.92
C TYR A 123 -4.26 -4.36 -5.89
N ALA A 124 -5.51 -3.89 -5.87
CA ALA A 124 -6.56 -4.35 -6.75
C ALA A 124 -7.00 -3.22 -7.68
N GLY A 125 -7.04 -3.51 -8.97
CA GLY A 125 -7.50 -2.58 -9.99
C GLY A 125 -8.83 -2.95 -10.60
N ARG A 126 -9.37 -2.02 -11.40
CA ARG A 126 -10.69 -2.20 -12.05
C ARG A 126 -10.62 -2.07 -13.57
N LYS A 127 -11.43 -2.89 -14.26
CA LYS A 127 -11.79 -2.78 -15.67
C LYS A 127 -13.20 -2.22 -15.81
N ASN A 128 -13.47 -1.52 -16.91
CA ASN A 128 -14.83 -1.14 -17.25
C ASN A 128 -15.67 -2.35 -17.66
N LYS A 129 -16.98 -2.28 -17.40
CA LYS A 129 -17.98 -3.25 -17.90
C LYS A 129 -17.85 -3.55 -19.39
N ASN A 130 -17.53 -2.53 -20.21
CA ASN A 130 -17.33 -2.67 -21.66
C ASN A 130 -15.99 -2.05 -22.11
N GLN A 131 -14.85 -2.50 -21.57
CA GLN A 131 -13.54 -1.95 -21.95
C GLN A 131 -13.20 -2.10 -23.44
N SER A 132 -13.84 -3.03 -24.15
CA SER A 132 -13.75 -3.17 -25.61
C SER A 132 -14.42 -2.02 -26.38
N GLN A 133 -15.42 -1.35 -25.79
CA GLN A 133 -16.17 -0.24 -26.38
C GLN A 133 -15.64 1.12 -25.94
N TYR A 134 -15.26 1.25 -24.66
CA TYR A 134 -14.67 2.45 -24.07
C TYR A 134 -13.35 2.08 -23.39
N PRO A 135 -12.23 2.30 -24.06
CA PRO A 135 -11.00 1.62 -23.69
C PRO A 135 -10.24 2.20 -22.48
N GLY A 136 -10.72 3.29 -21.87
CA GLY A 136 -10.16 3.84 -20.63
C GLY A 136 -11.12 3.74 -19.45
N ILE A 137 -10.62 3.60 -18.23
CA ILE A 137 -11.43 3.57 -17.00
C ILE A 137 -12.10 4.94 -16.86
N PHE A 138 -13.36 5.07 -17.31
CA PHE A 138 -14.02 6.36 -17.44
C PHE A 138 -15.48 6.23 -17.01
N ARG A 139 -15.87 7.03 -16.03
CA ARG A 139 -17.25 7.49 -15.93
C ARG A 139 -17.35 8.76 -16.75
N LEU A 140 -18.14 8.73 -17.83
CA LEU A 140 -18.38 9.91 -18.68
C LEU A 140 -18.99 11.10 -17.92
N THR A 141 -19.54 10.85 -16.73
CA THR A 141 -20.20 11.85 -15.87
C THR A 141 -19.30 12.42 -14.78
N GLU A 142 -18.08 11.90 -14.59
CA GLU A 142 -17.16 12.33 -13.53
C GLU A 142 -15.86 12.88 -14.12
N ASP A 143 -15.17 13.73 -13.36
CA ASP A 143 -13.85 14.21 -13.73
C ASP A 143 -12.85 13.02 -13.70
N THR A 144 -11.89 13.06 -14.59
CA THR A 144 -10.72 12.17 -14.59
C THR A 144 -9.97 12.21 -13.24
N GLN A 145 -9.96 13.37 -12.58
CA GLN A 145 -9.36 13.57 -11.25
C GLN A 145 -10.15 12.91 -10.12
N THR A 146 -11.35 12.39 -10.36
CA THR A 146 -12.14 11.71 -9.31
C THR A 146 -12.35 10.25 -9.62
N THR A 147 -11.72 9.75 -10.68
CA THR A 147 -11.91 8.38 -11.17
C THR A 147 -10.80 7.48 -10.61
N PRO A 148 -11.02 6.73 -9.51
CA PRO A 148 -10.04 5.77 -8.99
C PRO A 148 -9.80 4.66 -10.01
N ILE A 149 -8.65 4.01 -10.02
CA ILE A 149 -8.35 2.91 -10.95
C ILE A 149 -7.70 1.71 -10.26
N VAL A 150 -7.04 1.94 -9.13
CA VAL A 150 -6.44 0.92 -8.26
C VAL A 150 -6.64 1.37 -6.81
N ALA A 151 -6.89 0.42 -5.92
CA ALA A 151 -6.90 0.61 -4.48
C ALA A 151 -5.88 -0.35 -3.84
N ASP A 152 -5.35 0.00 -2.68
CA ASP A 152 -4.71 -0.98 -1.83
C ASP A 152 -5.75 -1.88 -1.15
N ASP A 153 -5.28 -3.01 -0.61
CA ASP A 153 -6.14 -4.03 -0.03
C ASP A 153 -7.01 -3.48 1.11
N TRP A 154 -8.25 -3.96 1.14
CA TRP A 154 -9.33 -3.54 2.03
C TRP A 154 -9.86 -4.68 2.90
N ASN A 155 -9.78 -5.94 2.47
CA ASN A 155 -10.78 -6.96 2.86
C ASN A 155 -10.22 -8.30 3.35
N ASP A 156 -9.23 -8.26 4.19
CA ASP A 156 -8.64 -9.45 4.80
C ASP A 156 -8.99 -9.55 6.30
N GLY A 157 -9.77 -8.60 6.85
CA GLY A 157 -10.06 -8.55 8.29
C GLY A 157 -8.79 -8.27 9.12
N PHE A 158 -7.71 -7.87 8.47
CA PHE A 158 -6.48 -7.52 9.14
C PHE A 158 -6.59 -6.11 9.72
N ARG A 159 -6.35 -6.04 11.02
CA ARG A 159 -6.06 -4.79 11.74
C ARG A 159 -4.71 -4.19 11.33
N GLU A 160 -4.14 -4.58 10.21
CA GLU A 160 -2.74 -4.32 9.87
C GLU A 160 -2.56 -3.31 8.74
N ASN A 161 -3.56 -3.08 7.87
CA ASN A 161 -3.46 -2.00 6.89
C ASN A 161 -3.47 -0.59 7.54
N HIS A 162 -3.29 0.47 6.75
CA HIS A 162 -3.08 1.84 7.19
C HIS A 162 -4.11 2.28 8.24
N GLU A 163 -3.60 2.77 9.39
CA GLU A 163 -4.40 3.13 10.55
C GLU A 163 -5.35 2.02 11.05
N PHE A 164 -4.91 0.76 11.02
CA PHE A 164 -5.68 -0.42 11.42
C PHE A 164 -6.86 -0.74 10.49
N GLY A 165 -6.68 -0.49 9.19
CA GLY A 165 -7.73 -0.69 8.18
C GLY A 165 -8.77 0.44 8.13
N GLU A 166 -8.47 1.59 8.73
CA GLU A 166 -9.35 2.76 8.66
C GLU A 166 -9.08 3.65 7.44
N VAL A 167 -7.92 3.50 6.81
CA VAL A 167 -7.47 4.32 5.68
C VAL A 167 -7.06 3.41 4.54
N VAL A 168 -7.46 3.78 3.33
CA VAL A 168 -7.14 3.11 2.08
C VAL A 168 -6.65 4.13 1.08
N ASN A 169 -5.62 3.77 0.34
CA ASN A 169 -4.99 4.58 -0.68
C ASN A 169 -5.51 4.19 -2.07
N PHE A 170 -5.79 5.20 -2.87
CA PHE A 170 -6.31 5.06 -4.21
C PHE A 170 -5.36 5.71 -5.20
N LEU A 171 -5.09 5.01 -6.29
CA LEU A 171 -4.54 5.60 -7.50
C LEU A 171 -5.69 6.00 -8.41
N PHE A 172 -5.61 7.20 -8.97
CA PHE A 172 -6.61 7.74 -9.87
C PHE A 172 -6.12 7.77 -11.31
N LEU A 173 -7.07 7.96 -12.23
CA LEU A 173 -6.86 7.81 -13.67
C LEU A 173 -5.79 8.74 -14.24
N ASP A 174 -5.75 9.98 -13.74
CA ASP A 174 -4.75 11.00 -14.09
C ASP A 174 -3.37 10.73 -13.45
N GLY A 175 -3.26 9.70 -12.60
CA GLY A 175 -2.04 9.28 -11.92
C GLY A 175 -1.80 9.91 -10.56
N HIS A 176 -2.71 10.74 -10.03
CA HIS A 176 -2.59 11.16 -8.63
C HIS A 176 -2.96 10.02 -7.68
N VAL A 177 -2.45 10.12 -6.46
CA VAL A 177 -2.74 9.19 -5.38
C VAL A 177 -3.35 9.98 -4.24
N ASP A 178 -4.45 9.48 -3.69
CA ASP A 178 -5.09 10.08 -2.52
C ASP A 178 -5.58 8.97 -1.59
N HIS A 179 -5.83 9.33 -0.33
CA HIS A 179 -6.29 8.40 0.69
C HIS A 179 -7.68 8.78 1.18
N ALA A 180 -8.49 7.78 1.49
CA ALA A 180 -9.81 7.99 2.04
C ALA A 180 -10.05 7.09 3.24
N ARG A 181 -10.83 7.60 4.20
CA ARG A 181 -11.25 6.83 5.36
C ARG A 181 -12.36 5.88 4.97
N THR A 182 -12.26 4.62 5.41
CA THR A 182 -13.20 3.57 5.07
C THR A 182 -14.65 3.93 5.41
N SER A 183 -14.87 4.54 6.58
CA SER A 183 -16.18 5.03 7.04
C SER A 183 -16.80 6.15 6.19
N LYS A 184 -16.03 6.82 5.33
CA LYS A 184 -16.48 7.94 4.49
C LYS A 184 -16.57 7.58 3.01
N ILE A 185 -16.22 6.35 2.66
CA ILE A 185 -16.25 5.89 1.28
C ILE A 185 -17.66 5.41 0.98
N ASP A 186 -18.31 6.09 0.03
CA ASP A 186 -19.57 5.62 -0.53
C ASP A 186 -19.28 4.51 -1.55
N LEU A 187 -19.36 3.26 -1.08
CA LEU A 187 -19.15 2.06 -1.88
C LEU A 187 -20.16 1.89 -3.01
N SER A 188 -21.27 2.65 -3.05
CA SER A 188 -22.18 2.60 -4.21
C SER A 188 -21.49 3.07 -5.50
N TYR A 189 -20.43 3.86 -5.38
CA TYR A 189 -19.57 4.26 -6.49
C TYR A 189 -18.45 3.25 -6.79
N PHE A 190 -18.24 2.25 -5.93
CA PHE A 190 -17.24 1.19 -6.09
C PHE A 190 -17.99 -0.13 -6.24
N TYR A 191 -18.34 -0.49 -7.47
CA TYR A 191 -18.82 -1.85 -7.72
C TYR A 191 -17.68 -2.81 -7.40
N ASP A 192 -17.88 -3.65 -6.40
CA ASP A 192 -16.91 -4.64 -5.98
C ASP A 192 -16.80 -5.70 -7.10
N PRO A 193 -15.60 -5.88 -7.68
CA PRO A 193 -15.41 -6.84 -8.77
C PRO A 193 -15.66 -8.30 -8.34
N LEU A 194 -15.75 -8.58 -7.03
CA LEU A 194 -15.96 -9.91 -6.46
C LEU A 194 -17.41 -10.18 -6.06
N SER A 195 -18.25 -9.14 -5.92
CA SER A 195 -19.69 -9.30 -5.72
C SER A 195 -20.44 -9.09 -7.03
N ASN A 196 -20.80 -10.23 -7.64
CA ASN A 196 -21.70 -10.34 -8.79
C ASN A 196 -22.93 -9.42 -8.69
#